data_AF-A0AAV4LBG3-F1
#
_entry.id   AF-A0AAV4LBG3-F1
#
_cell.length_a   1.000
_cell.length_b   1.000
_cell.length_c   1.000
_cell.angle_alpha   90.00
_cell.angle_beta   90.00
_cell.angle_gamma   90.00
#
_symmetry.space_group_name_H-M   'P 1'
#
loop_
_entity.id
_entity.type
_entity.pdbx_description
1 polymer ?
#
loop_
_entity_poly.entity_id
_entity_poly.type
_entity_poly.pdbx_seq_one_letter_code
_entity_poly.pdbx_strand_id
1 'polypeptide(L)' 'MGKVLRFEFQVPNPEQAIQFYSNCFGWKFEKMPGPHDCWFMITGESGEPGIDGGLMKSPDGHKNYKLH' A
#
# COMPACT_ATOMS: atom_id res chain seq x y z
N MET A 1 -9.66 22.95 -8.85
CA MET A 1 -8.90 21.81 -9.39
C MET A 1 -8.81 20.76 -8.30
N GLY A 2 -9.40 19.58 -8.48
CA GLY A 2 -9.42 18.53 -7.45
C GLY A 2 -8.03 17.91 -7.31
N LYS A 3 -7.40 18.04 -6.15
CA LYS A 3 -6.16 17.33 -5.84
C LYS A 3 -6.54 15.95 -5.34
N VAL A 4 -5.88 14.91 -5.87
CA VAL A 4 -5.94 13.58 -5.27
C VAL A 4 -5.33 13.70 -3.87
N LEU A 5 -6.15 13.52 -2.84
CA LEU A 5 -5.77 13.73 -1.43
C LEU A 5 -5.07 12.51 -0.81
N ARG A 6 -5.46 11.32 -1.26
CA ARG A 6 -4.97 10.02 -0.79
C ARG A 6 -5.34 8.96 -1.82
N PHE A 7 -4.52 7.92 -1.95
CA PHE A 7 -4.92 6.68 -2.61
C PHE A 7 -4.77 5.49 -1.65
N GLU A 8 -5.59 4.47 -1.84
CA GLU A 8 -5.52 3.23 -1.08
C GLU A 8 -5.63 2.06 -2.06
N PHE A 9 -4.78 1.05 -1.92
CA PHE A 9 -4.90 -0.16 -2.74
C PHE A 9 -4.67 -1.44 -1.95
N GLN A 10 -5.41 -2.46 -2.37
CA GLN A 10 -5.38 -3.78 -1.79
C GLN A 10 -4.56 -4.72 -2.67
N VAL A 11 -3.65 -5.48 -2.06
CA VAL A 11 -2.79 -6.43 -2.78
C VAL A 11 -2.77 -7.79 -2.10
N PRO A 12 -2.69 -8.90 -2.86
CA PRO A 12 -2.65 -10.24 -2.27
C PRO A 12 -1.34 -10.50 -1.52
N ASN A 13 -0.24 -9.90 -1.98
CA ASN A 13 1.08 -10.00 -1.36
C ASN A 13 1.68 -8.61 -1.08
N PRO A 14 1.44 -8.04 0.12
CA PRO A 14 1.96 -6.72 0.49
C PRO A 14 3.47 -6.62 0.48
N GLU A 15 4.19 -7.67 0.86
CA GLU A 15 5.65 -7.68 0.94
C GLU A 15 6.29 -7.50 -0.45
N GLN A 16 5.76 -8.19 -1.46
CA GLN A 16 6.20 -8.02 -2.85
C GLN A 16 5.89 -6.62 -3.39
N ALA A 17 4.70 -6.08 -3.06
CA ALA A 17 4.34 -4.73 -3.46
C ALA A 17 5.27 -3.69 -2.81
N ILE A 18 5.52 -3.80 -1.51
CA ILE A 18 6.44 -2.93 -0.77
C ILE A 18 7.82 -2.97 -1.43
N GLN A 19 8.39 -4.16 -1.67
CA GLN A 19 9.70 -4.29 -2.30
C GLN A 19 9.74 -3.63 -3.69
N PHE A 20 8.72 -3.87 -4.52
CA PHE A 20 8.63 -3.29 -5.85
C PHE A 20 8.58 -1.77 -5.82
N TYR A 21 7.64 -1.20 -5.06
CA TYR A 21 7.43 0.25 -5.02
C TYR A 21 8.58 1.00 -4.31
N SER A 22 9.19 0.39 -3.29
CA SER A 22 10.42 0.94 -2.69
C SER A 22 11.58 0.96 -3.68
N ASN A 23 11.75 -0.09 -4.50
CA ASN A 23 12.85 -0.16 -5.47
C ASN A 23 12.63 0.75 -6.69
N CYS A 24 11.41 0.82 -7.22
CA CYS A 24 11.12 1.58 -8.43
C CYS A 24 10.95 3.07 -8.18
N PHE A 25 10.36 3.45 -7.03
CA PHE A 25 9.96 4.84 -6.76
C PHE A 25 10.56 5.41 -5.47
N GLY A 26 11.32 4.63 -4.71
CA GLY A 26 11.87 5.08 -3.42
C GLY A 26 10.82 5.26 -2.34
N TRP A 27 9.60 4.73 -2.51
CA TRP A 27 8.51 4.87 -1.55
C TRP A 27 8.81 4.15 -0.24
N LYS A 28 8.34 4.74 0.85
CA LYS A 28 8.48 4.18 2.20
C LYS A 28 7.13 3.67 2.70
N PHE A 29 7.21 2.61 3.50
CA PHE A 29 6.05 1.92 4.02
C PHE A 29 6.22 1.70 5.52
N GLU A 30 5.20 2.08 6.29
CA GLU A 30 5.18 1.90 7.74
C GLU A 30 4.00 1.00 8.11
N LYS A 31 4.27 -0.15 8.73
CA LYS A 31 3.20 -1.07 9.15
C LYS A 31 2.40 -0.42 10.27
N MET A 32 1.09 -0.33 10.09
CA MET A 32 0.20 0.24 11.09
C MET A 32 -0.08 -0.78 12.20
N PRO A 33 -0.13 -0.36 13.48
CA PRO A 33 -0.55 -1.24 14.56
C PRO A 33 -2.05 -1.59 14.41
N GLY A 34 -2.39 -2.87 14.50
CA GLY A 34 -3.77 -3.33 14.43
C GLY A 34 -3.91 -4.81 14.09
N PRO A 35 -5.15 -5.33 14.09
CA PRO A 35 -5.43 -6.74 13.78
C PRO A 35 -5.33 -7.08 12.29
N HIS A 36 -5.24 -6.06 11.42
CA HIS A 36 -5.19 -6.22 9.98
C HIS A 36 -3.83 -5.80 9.42
N ASP A 37 -3.38 -6.50 8.39
CA ASP A 37 -2.18 -6.17 7.65
C ASP A 37 -2.41 -4.92 6.79
N CYS A 38 -2.06 -3.76 7.35
CA CYS A 38 -2.15 -2.43 6.73
C CYS A 38 -0.83 -1.67 6.89
N TRP A 39 -0.46 -0.90 5.86
CA TRP A 39 0.71 -0.03 5.86
C TRP A 39 0.34 1.37 5.42
N PHE A 40 0.92 2.36 6.09
CA PHE A 40 0.96 3.73 5.64
C PHE A 40 2.07 3.90 4.60
N MET A 41 1.76 4.59 3.51
CA MET A 41 2.68 4.81 2.39
C MET A 41 3.09 6.26 2.30
N ILE A 42 4.39 6.49 2.19
CA ILE A 42 5.00 7.81 2.01
C ILE A 42 5.63 7.84 0.61
N THR A 43 5.09 8.69 -0.27
CA THR A 43 5.44 8.69 -1.71
C THR A 43 6.28 9.88 -2.18
N GLY A 44 6.61 10.80 -1.27
CA GLY A 44 7.50 11.93 -1.52
C GLY A 44 8.22 12.36 -0.24
N GLU A 45 9.19 13.27 -0.37
CA GLU A 45 9.84 13.87 0.81
C GLU A 45 8.93 14.91 1.48
N SER A 46 9.16 15.17 2.77
CA SER A 46 8.41 16.16 3.54
C SER A 46 8.54 17.55 2.89
N GLY A 47 7.43 18.08 2.36
CA GLY A 47 7.38 19.37 1.68
C GLY A 47 7.33 19.29 0.14
N GLU A 48 7.52 18.10 -0.44
CA GLU A 48 7.25 17.85 -1.87
C GLU A 48 5.79 17.40 -2.07
N PRO A 49 5.19 17.62 -3.25
CA PRO A 49 3.85 17.13 -3.55
C PRO A 49 3.85 15.59 -3.69
N GLY A 50 3.83 14.86 -2.58
CA GLY A 50 3.54 13.44 -2.50
C GLY A 50 2.05 13.20 -2.16
N ILE A 51 1.45 12.16 -2.74
CA ILE A 51 0.13 11.70 -2.31
C ILE A 51 0.40 10.51 -1.39
N ASP A 52 0.28 10.70 -0.08
CA ASP A 52 0.40 9.60 0.87
C ASP A 52 -0.80 8.66 0.75
N GLY A 53 -0.60 7.41 1.13
CA GLY A 53 -1.56 6.35 0.84
C GLY A 53 -1.62 5.23 1.84
N GLY A 54 -2.53 4.29 1.58
CA GLY A 54 -2.69 3.06 2.34
C GLY A 54 -2.45 1.83 1.46
N LEU A 55 -1.67 0.89 1.97
CA LEU A 55 -1.56 -0.45 1.42
C LEU A 55 -2.25 -1.42 2.37
N MET A 56 -3.15 -2.23 1.84
CA MET A 56 -3.82 -3.26 2.65
C MET A 56 -3.67 -4.62 1.99
N LYS A 57 -3.66 -5.68 2.79
CA LYS A 57 -3.78 -7.03 2.26
C LYS A 57 -5.20 -7.23 1.72
N SER A 58 -5.32 -7.73 0.49
CA SER A 58 -6.61 -7.95 -0.13
C SER A 58 -7.37 -9.11 0.54
N PRO A 59 -8.71 -9.04 0.68
CA PRO A 59 -9.51 -10.11 1.31
C PRO A 59 -9.36 -11.46 0.59
N ASP A 60 -9.18 -11.44 -0.72
CA ASP A 60 -8.93 -12.57 -1.62
C ASP A 60 -7.50 -13.12 -1.56
N GLY A 61 -6.56 -12.41 -0.93
CA GLY A 61 -5.27 -12.95 -0.50
C GLY A 61 -5.39 -13.95 0.66
N HIS A 62 -6.56 -14.05 1.31
CA HIS A 62 -6.93 -15.18 2.17
C HIS A 62 -7.43 -16.32 1.27
N LYS A 63 -6.51 -17.15 0.77
CA LYS A 63 -6.74 -18.40 0.00
C LYS A 63 -8.18 -18.92 0.01
N ASN A 64 -8.96 -18.65 -1.05
CA ASN A 64 -10.18 -19.40 -1.35
C ASN A 64 -10.53 -19.40 -2.84
N TYR A 65 -9.53 -19.62 -3.71
CA TYR A 65 -9.80 -20.10 -5.07
C TYR A 65 -9.75 -21.63 -5.06
N LYS A 66 -10.83 -22.29 -4.60
CA LYS A 66 -11.17 -23.61 -5.12
C LYS A 66 -11.94 -23.38 -6.40
N LEU A 67 -11.29 -23.63 -7.53
CA LEU A 67 -11.97 -23.81 -8.81
C LEU A 67 -12.90 -25.01 -8.67
N HIS A 68 -14.20 -24.76 -8.72
CA HIS A 68 -15.23 -25.73 -9.06
C HIS A 68 -15.76 -25.38 -10.45
#